data_AF-A0A3B7MJ28-F1
#
_entry.id   AF-A0A3B7MJ28-F1
#
_cell.length_a   1.000
_cell.length_b   1.000
_cell.length_c   1.000
_cell.angle_alpha   90.00
_cell.angle_beta   90.00
_cell.angle_gamma   90.00
#
_symmetry.space_group_name_H-M   'P 1'
#
loop_
_entity.id
_entity.type
_entity.pdbx_description
1 polymer ?
#
loop_
_entity_poly.entity_id
_entity_poly.type
_entity_poly.pdbx_seq_one_letter_code
_entity_poly.pdbx_strand_id
1 'polypeptide(L)'
;MEHMAKKVKETGSFSHKRFTEIEKKKIIAQIENGELSAAEAKVKYNILSPRTLKTWIVRFASDPDLDIRLQQQYDRSHRRQVAFGIASGKQTPQAASRENKVGLQTIKVWIKEFKAETQTTAKSPSRRLSKEASTLQDAASQLKSLQLKVIALETMIDIAEKEFDIDIRKKSGTKQ
;
A
#
# COMPACT_ATOMS: atom_id res chain seq x y z
N MET A 1 -13.40 14.27 48.32
CA MET A 1 -12.07 14.22 47.68
C MET A 1 -11.55 12.79 47.81
N GLU A 2 -11.91 11.97 46.84
CA GLU A 2 -11.65 10.53 46.83
C GLU A 2 -10.29 10.31 46.14
N HIS A 3 -9.25 10.02 46.93
CA HIS A 3 -7.90 9.87 46.42
C HIS A 3 -7.76 8.56 45.65
N MET A 4 -7.55 8.70 44.33
CA MET A 4 -7.21 7.60 43.42
C MET A 4 -5.99 6.83 43.92
N ALA A 5 -6.17 5.52 44.17
CA ALA A 5 -5.09 4.57 44.37
C ALA A 5 -4.27 4.44 43.07
N LYS A 6 -3.07 5.01 43.06
CA LYS A 6 -2.07 4.79 42.02
C LYS A 6 -1.59 3.34 42.10
N LYS A 7 -2.02 2.50 41.16
CA LYS A 7 -1.47 1.15 40.95
C LYS A 7 0.02 1.29 40.61
N VAL A 8 0.88 0.99 41.58
CA VAL A 8 2.35 0.96 41.41
C VAL A 8 2.65 -0.06 40.32
N LYS A 9 3.22 0.40 39.20
CA LYS A 9 3.76 -0.50 38.18
C LYS A 9 5.06 -1.06 38.75
N GLU A 10 5.04 -2.31 39.20
CA GLU A 10 6.24 -3.08 39.48
C GLU A 10 7.06 -3.14 38.18
N THR A 11 8.07 -2.27 38.06
CA THR A 11 9.08 -2.39 37.03
C THR A 11 9.99 -3.53 37.44
N GLY A 12 9.60 -4.76 37.10
CA GLY A 12 10.39 -5.96 37.32
C GLY A 12 11.79 -5.79 36.70
N SER A 13 12.80 -6.21 37.45
CA SER A 13 14.19 -6.25 37.00
C SER A 13 14.32 -7.21 35.80
N PHE A 14 14.55 -6.66 34.61
CA PHE A 14 14.76 -7.46 33.40
C PHE A 14 16.22 -7.95 33.35
N SER A 15 16.50 -9.09 33.98
CA SER A 15 17.81 -9.76 33.89
C SER A 15 18.00 -10.43 32.52
N HIS A 16 19.24 -10.43 31.98
CA HIS A 16 19.61 -11.12 30.74
C HIS A 16 19.56 -12.65 30.95
N LYS A 17 18.36 -13.23 30.91
CA LYS A 17 18.20 -14.68 30.94
C LYS A 17 18.76 -15.27 29.64
N ARG A 18 19.70 -16.22 29.75
CA ARG A 18 20.18 -16.98 28.60
C ARG A 18 19.13 -18.03 28.25
N PHE A 19 18.64 -17.99 27.02
CA PHE A 19 17.72 -18.99 26.49
C PHE A 19 18.49 -19.99 25.63
N THR A 20 18.24 -21.27 25.86
CA THR A 20 18.70 -22.35 24.99
C THR A 20 17.95 -22.33 23.66
N GLU A 21 18.50 -22.96 22.64
CA GLU A 21 17.87 -23.07 21.31
C GLU A 21 16.51 -23.79 21.36
N ILE A 22 16.38 -24.77 22.26
CA ILE A 22 15.15 -25.54 22.47
C ILE A 22 14.05 -24.64 23.05
N GLU A 23 14.39 -23.81 24.05
CA GLU A 23 13.45 -22.88 24.67
C GLU A 23 12.99 -21.80 23.67
N LYS A 24 13.89 -21.27 22.84
CA LYS A 24 13.54 -20.30 21.79
C LYS A 24 12.54 -20.88 20.79
N LYS A 25 12.81 -22.09 20.30
CA LYS A 25 11.92 -22.81 19.36
C LYS A 25 10.55 -23.09 19.98
N LYS A 26 10.50 -23.49 21.25
CA LYS A 26 9.24 -23.72 21.97
C LYS A 26 8.41 -22.44 22.10
N ILE A 27 9.03 -21.32 22.45
CA ILE A 27 8.35 -20.03 22.56
C ILE A 27 7.77 -19.60 21.21
N ILE A 28 8.50 -19.82 20.12
CA ILE A 28 8.03 -19.47 18.77
C ILE A 28 6.90 -20.36 18.31
N ALA A 29 6.98 -21.67 18.55
CA ALA A 29 5.89 -22.59 18.21
C ALA A 29 4.58 -22.18 18.90
N GLN A 30 4.63 -21.69 20.14
CA GLN A 30 3.46 -21.16 20.85
C GLN A 30 2.92 -19.87 20.22
N ILE A 31 3.80 -19.02 19.67
CA ILE A 31 3.40 -17.80 18.95
C ILE A 31 2.80 -18.14 17.59
N GLU A 32 3.38 -19.10 16.89
CA GLU A 32 2.94 -19.58 15.58
C GLU A 32 1.57 -20.28 15.66
N ASN A 33 1.36 -21.08 16.70
CA ASN A 33 0.06 -21.71 16.98
C ASN A 33 -0.99 -20.73 17.52
N GLY A 34 -0.62 -19.46 17.76
CA GLY A 34 -1.53 -18.44 18.29
C GLY A 34 -1.89 -18.59 19.77
N GLU A 35 -1.20 -19.45 20.51
CA GLU A 35 -1.38 -19.64 21.96
C GLU A 35 -0.86 -18.44 22.77
N LEU A 36 0.10 -17.70 22.22
CA LEU A 36 0.71 -16.52 22.84
C LEU A 36 0.93 -15.42 21.81
N SER A 37 0.52 -14.19 22.12
CA SER A 37 0.96 -13.02 21.36
C SER A 37 2.45 -12.74 21.60
N ALA A 38 3.14 -12.16 20.62
CA ALA A 38 4.52 -11.71 20.78
C ALA A 38 4.70 -10.73 21.97
N ALA A 39 3.68 -9.91 22.26
CA ALA A 39 3.68 -9.02 23.41
C ALA A 39 3.50 -9.78 24.75
N GLU A 40 2.67 -10.82 24.76
CA GLU A 40 2.43 -11.67 25.94
C GLU A 40 3.63 -12.55 26.23
N ALA A 41 4.25 -13.14 25.21
CA ALA A 41 5.48 -13.91 25.31
C ALA A 41 6.62 -13.07 25.92
N LYS A 42 6.72 -11.79 25.53
CA LYS A 42 7.70 -10.86 26.11
C LYS A 42 7.54 -10.74 27.63
N VAL A 43 6.31 -10.53 28.10
CA VAL A 43 6.00 -10.38 29.53
C VAL A 43 6.20 -11.71 30.27
N LYS A 44 5.64 -12.81 29.72
CA LYS A 44 5.65 -14.14 30.32
C LYS A 44 7.06 -14.72 30.50
N TYR A 45 7.91 -14.52 29.50
CA TYR A 45 9.27 -15.08 29.51
C TYR A 45 10.34 -14.06 29.94
N ASN A 46 9.95 -12.85 30.38
CA ASN A 46 10.87 -11.78 30.77
C ASN A 46 11.91 -11.44 29.67
N ILE A 47 11.46 -11.41 28.41
CA ILE A 47 12.34 -11.12 27.27
C ILE A 47 12.60 -9.62 27.25
N LEU A 48 13.87 -9.25 27.40
CA LEU A 48 14.29 -7.86 27.55
C LEU A 48 13.88 -6.97 26.38
N SER A 49 14.09 -7.44 25.14
CA SER A 49 13.83 -6.64 23.94
C SER A 49 12.82 -7.31 23.00
N PRO A 50 11.80 -6.58 22.50
CA PRO A 50 10.93 -7.08 21.45
C PRO A 50 11.71 -7.42 20.16
N ARG A 51 12.88 -6.80 19.96
CA ARG A 51 13.77 -7.10 18.83
C ARG A 51 14.40 -8.49 18.95
N THR A 52 14.63 -8.97 20.18
CA THR A 52 15.13 -10.34 20.44
C THR A 52 14.12 -11.37 19.94
N LEU A 53 12.83 -11.16 20.24
CA LEU A 53 11.77 -12.06 19.78
C LEU A 53 11.62 -12.01 18.26
N LYS A 54 11.72 -10.82 17.66
CA LYS A 54 11.76 -10.65 16.19
C LYS A 54 12.91 -11.44 15.55
N THR A 55 14.12 -11.34 16.10
CA THR A 55 15.28 -12.11 15.61
C THR A 55 15.07 -13.61 15.77
N TRP A 56 14.42 -14.06 16.84
CA TRP A 56 14.13 -15.48 17.00
C TRP A 56 13.09 -15.95 15.99
N ILE A 57 12.02 -15.19 15.76
CA ILE A 57 10.97 -15.51 14.76
C ILE A 57 11.62 -15.69 13.38
N VAL A 58 12.44 -14.73 12.94
CA VAL A 58 13.13 -14.81 11.65
C VAL A 58 14.08 -16.02 11.54
N ARG A 59 14.64 -16.48 12.67
CA ARG A 59 15.69 -17.53 12.67
C ARG A 59 15.16 -18.93 12.94
N PHE A 60 14.05 -19.07 13.66
CA PHE A 60 13.58 -20.35 14.19
C PHE A 60 12.09 -20.62 13.96
N ALA A 61 11.32 -19.68 13.40
CA ALA A 61 9.95 -19.96 13.00
C ALA A 61 9.93 -20.98 11.85
N SER A 62 8.90 -21.83 11.84
CA SER A 62 8.66 -22.75 10.73
C SER A 62 8.12 -22.00 9.51
N ASP A 63 7.29 -20.98 9.72
CA ASP A 63 6.87 -20.00 8.71
C ASP A 63 7.86 -18.81 8.61
N PRO A 64 8.63 -18.67 7.50
CA PRO A 64 9.55 -17.54 7.29
C PRO A 64 8.84 -16.19 7.24
N ASP A 65 7.56 -16.17 6.89
CA ASP A 65 6.74 -14.98 6.78
C ASP A 65 5.97 -14.65 8.07
N LEU A 66 6.19 -15.40 9.16
CA LEU A 66 5.54 -15.17 10.44
C LEU A 66 5.79 -13.75 10.97
N ASP A 67 6.99 -13.20 10.76
CA ASP A 67 7.31 -11.81 11.14
C ASP A 67 6.48 -10.78 10.34
N ILE A 68 6.21 -11.06 9.06
CA ILE A 68 5.40 -10.22 8.19
C ILE A 68 3.93 -10.28 8.63
N ARG A 69 3.40 -11.47 8.93
CA ARG A 69 2.02 -11.67 9.40
C ARG A 69 1.77 -11.04 10.77
N LEU A 70 2.73 -11.13 11.68
CA LEU A 70 2.66 -10.46 12.98
C LEU A 70 2.73 -8.93 12.83
N GLN A 71 3.38 -8.41 11.78
CA GLN A 71 3.39 -6.98 11.44
C GLN A 71 2.13 -6.53 10.66
N GLN A 72 1.47 -7.44 9.94
CA GLN A 72 0.25 -7.18 9.15
C GLN A 72 -0.96 -6.75 9.98
N GLN A 73 -0.92 -6.83 11.32
CA GLN A 73 -1.94 -6.21 12.17
C GLN A 73 -2.15 -4.72 11.87
N TYR A 74 -1.19 -4.04 11.24
CA TYR A 74 -1.37 -2.69 10.70
C TYR A 74 -0.76 -2.58 9.29
N ASP A 75 -1.39 -3.26 8.33
CA ASP A 75 -1.07 -3.08 6.91
C ASP A 75 -0.98 -1.58 6.54
N ARG A 76 -0.10 -1.25 5.60
CA ARG A 76 0.11 0.13 5.14
C ARG A 76 -1.21 0.76 4.68
N SER A 77 -2.07 -0.02 4.03
CA SER A 77 -3.39 0.43 3.58
C SER A 77 -4.29 0.80 4.76
N HIS A 78 -4.28 -0.03 5.80
CA HIS A 78 -5.05 0.19 7.03
C HIS A 78 -4.59 1.46 7.77
N ARG A 79 -3.27 1.61 7.96
CA ARG A 79 -2.69 2.83 8.57
C ARG A 79 -3.05 4.10 7.80
N ARG A 80 -3.03 4.00 6.47
CA ARG A 80 -3.41 5.09 5.56
C ARG A 80 -4.90 5.44 5.66
N GLN A 81 -5.77 4.43 5.73
CA GLN A 81 -7.21 4.62 5.88
C GLN A 81 -7.55 5.31 7.20
N VAL A 82 -6.95 4.86 8.31
CA VAL A 82 -7.13 5.49 9.63
C VAL A 82 -6.61 6.94 9.61
N ALA A 83 -5.41 7.18 9.08
CA ALA A 83 -4.86 8.52 8.97
C ALA A 83 -5.70 9.45 8.07
N PHE A 84 -6.25 8.94 6.98
CA PHE A 84 -7.16 9.67 6.10
C PHE A 84 -8.49 10.00 6.79
N GLY A 85 -9.09 9.06 7.53
CA GLY A 85 -10.31 9.30 8.32
C GLY A 85 -10.12 10.44 9.33
N ILE A 86 -8.94 10.53 9.93
CA ILE A 86 -8.58 11.62 10.85
C ILE A 86 -8.34 12.93 10.09
N ALA A 87 -7.58 12.90 8.99
CA ALA A 87 -7.29 14.10 8.19
C ALA A 87 -8.56 14.71 7.56
N SER A 88 -9.54 13.88 7.21
CA SER A 88 -10.85 14.30 6.70
C SER A 88 -11.85 14.72 7.78
N GLY A 89 -11.47 14.66 9.07
CA GLY A 89 -12.31 15.06 10.19
C GLY A 89 -13.42 14.07 10.56
N LYS A 90 -13.48 12.89 9.91
CA LYS A 90 -14.47 11.84 10.21
C LYS A 90 -14.24 11.17 11.57
N GLN A 91 -13.02 11.23 12.08
CA GLN A 91 -12.64 10.57 13.32
C GLN A 91 -11.58 11.37 14.08
N THR A 92 -11.68 11.39 15.41
CA THR A 92 -10.64 12.03 16.24
C THR A 92 -9.45 11.06 16.43
N PRO A 93 -8.22 11.57 16.63
CA PRO A 93 -7.07 10.72 16.95
C PRO A 93 -7.29 9.84 18.20
N GLN A 94 -8.05 10.35 19.16
CA GLN A 94 -8.43 9.62 20.38
C GLN A 94 -9.43 8.50 20.08
N ALA A 95 -10.43 8.74 19.24
CA ALA A 95 -11.36 7.70 18.82
C ALA A 95 -10.64 6.60 18.03
N ALA A 96 -9.75 6.97 17.11
CA ALA A 96 -8.96 6.02 16.32
C ALA A 96 -8.03 5.16 17.17
N SER A 97 -7.44 5.73 18.23
CA SER A 97 -6.64 4.99 19.20
C SER A 97 -7.45 3.93 19.95
N ARG A 98 -8.68 4.26 20.37
CA ARG A 98 -9.58 3.33 21.06
C ARG A 98 -10.05 2.20 20.16
N GLU A 99 -10.47 2.54 18.95
CA GLU A 99 -10.99 1.58 17.97
C GLU A 99 -9.90 0.61 17.50
N ASN A 100 -8.72 1.13 17.16
CA ASN A 100 -7.62 0.30 16.66
C ASN A 100 -6.78 -0.32 17.78
N LYS A 101 -7.09 -0.06 19.06
CA LYS A 101 -6.32 -0.50 20.24
C LYS A 101 -4.82 -0.16 20.16
N VAL A 102 -4.49 0.99 19.59
CA VAL A 102 -3.11 1.46 19.41
C VAL A 102 -2.88 2.73 20.19
N GLY A 103 -1.67 2.91 20.73
CA GLY A 103 -1.28 4.13 21.42
C GLY A 103 -1.40 5.37 20.54
N LEU A 104 -1.77 6.50 21.15
CA LEU A 104 -1.93 7.79 20.47
C LEU A 104 -0.69 8.23 19.67
N GLN A 105 0.50 7.85 20.13
CA GLN A 105 1.75 8.17 19.42
C GLN A 105 1.85 7.41 18.10
N THR A 106 1.41 6.17 18.05
CA THR A 106 1.38 5.39 16.81
C THR A 106 0.40 5.98 15.81
N ILE A 107 -0.77 6.43 16.27
CA ILE A 107 -1.74 7.17 15.45
C ILE A 107 -1.14 8.48 14.91
N LYS A 108 -0.42 9.25 15.74
CA LYS A 108 0.30 10.46 15.31
C LYS A 108 1.37 10.15 14.25
N VAL A 109 2.09 9.03 14.39
CA VAL A 109 3.06 8.57 13.38
C VAL A 109 2.34 8.27 12.07
N TRP A 110 1.21 7.56 12.07
CA TRP A 110 0.45 7.28 10.85
C TRP A 110 -0.05 8.56 10.16
N ILE A 111 -0.51 9.55 10.94
CA ILE A 111 -0.90 10.87 10.40
C ILE A 111 0.31 11.60 9.78
N LYS A 112 1.47 11.54 10.43
CA LYS A 112 2.71 12.15 9.92
C LYS A 112 3.16 11.49 8.61
N GLU A 113 3.16 10.16 8.56
CA GLU A 113 3.47 9.36 7.37
C GLU A 113 2.51 9.69 6.22
N PHE A 114 1.21 9.74 6.49
CA PHE A 114 0.19 10.12 5.51
C PHE A 114 0.41 11.53 4.94
N LYS A 115 0.68 12.53 5.80
CA LYS A 115 0.99 13.90 5.35
C LYS A 115 2.23 13.93 4.46
N ALA A 116 3.29 13.23 4.84
CA ALA A 116 4.49 13.12 4.01
C ALA A 116 4.19 12.47 2.64
N GLU A 117 3.40 11.39 2.61
CA GLU A 117 2.95 10.74 1.37
C GLU A 117 2.13 11.70 0.49
N THR A 118 1.21 12.49 1.07
CA THR A 118 0.43 13.46 0.29
C THR A 118 1.29 14.60 -0.26
N GLN A 119 2.31 15.05 0.48
CA GLN A 119 3.22 16.12 0.04
C GLN A 119 4.21 15.66 -1.04
N THR A 120 4.69 14.42 -0.98
CA THR A 120 5.53 13.85 -2.04
C THR A 120 4.72 13.62 -3.32
N THR A 121 3.46 13.17 -3.22
CA THR A 121 2.57 13.08 -4.39
C THR A 121 2.18 14.45 -4.96
N ALA A 122 2.09 15.50 -4.13
CA ALA A 122 1.73 16.85 -4.56
C ALA A 122 2.87 17.63 -5.24
N LYS A 123 4.14 17.22 -5.05
CA LYS A 123 5.28 17.78 -5.80
C LYS A 123 5.45 17.19 -7.21
N SER A 124 4.66 16.17 -7.58
CA SER A 124 4.71 15.47 -8.87
C SER A 124 3.36 15.18 -9.58
N PRO A 125 2.25 15.96 -9.44
CA PRO A 125 1.11 15.82 -10.34
C PRO A 125 1.10 16.91 -11.43
N SER A 126 1.53 18.14 -11.11
CA SER A 126 1.35 19.29 -11.99
C SER A 126 2.18 19.23 -13.28
N ARG A 127 3.35 18.60 -13.27
CA ARG A 127 4.23 18.48 -14.45
C ARG A 127 3.87 17.31 -15.37
N ARG A 128 3.20 16.29 -14.83
CA ARG A 128 2.75 15.13 -15.62
C ARG A 128 1.43 15.44 -16.31
N LEU A 129 0.48 16.05 -15.59
CA LEU A 129 -0.83 16.44 -16.14
C LEU A 129 -0.70 17.41 -17.33
N SER A 130 0.23 18.37 -17.28
CA SER A 130 0.43 19.31 -18.39
C SER A 130 1.06 18.66 -19.63
N LYS A 131 1.97 17.71 -19.43
CA LYS A 131 2.60 16.97 -20.54
C LYS A 131 1.64 15.97 -21.17
N GLU A 132 0.86 15.27 -20.35
CA GLU A 132 -0.17 14.34 -20.81
C GLU A 132 -1.28 15.06 -21.59
N ALA A 133 -1.68 16.26 -21.14
CA ALA A 133 -2.66 17.06 -21.87
C ALA A 133 -2.13 17.52 -23.24
N SER A 134 -0.86 17.94 -23.34
CA SER A 134 -0.25 18.31 -24.63
C SER A 134 -0.11 17.13 -25.58
N THR A 135 0.32 15.96 -25.09
CA THR A 135 0.50 14.77 -25.94
C THR A 135 -0.82 14.24 -26.47
N LEU A 136 -1.90 14.30 -25.68
CA LEU A 136 -3.24 13.92 -26.12
C LEU A 136 -3.78 14.85 -27.21
N GLN A 137 -3.51 16.15 -27.10
CA GLN A 137 -3.93 17.13 -28.11
C GLN A 137 -3.16 16.95 -29.42
N ASP A 138 -1.86 16.66 -29.35
CA ASP A 138 -1.02 16.38 -30.52
C ASP A 138 -1.47 15.08 -31.21
N ALA A 139 -1.73 14.02 -30.44
CA ALA A 139 -2.23 12.75 -30.96
C ALA A 139 -3.59 12.91 -31.65
N ALA A 140 -4.51 13.68 -31.06
CA ALA A 140 -5.81 13.98 -31.67
C ALA A 140 -5.67 14.77 -32.98
N SER A 141 -4.74 15.73 -33.02
CA SER A 141 -4.46 16.53 -34.23
C SER A 141 -3.88 15.67 -35.36
N GLN A 142 -2.97 14.75 -35.04
CA GLN A 142 -2.41 13.80 -36.01
C GLN A 142 -3.49 12.87 -36.56
N LEU A 143 -4.34 12.33 -35.67
CA LEU A 143 -5.45 11.45 -36.05
C LEU A 143 -6.41 12.15 -37.03
N LYS A 144 -6.76 13.40 -36.75
CA LYS A 144 -7.58 14.22 -37.66
C LYS A 144 -6.90 14.44 -39.01
N SER A 145 -5.60 14.72 -39.02
CA SER A 145 -4.85 14.92 -40.27
C SER A 145 -4.78 13.64 -41.12
N LEU A 146 -4.64 12.47 -40.48
CA LEU A 146 -4.62 11.17 -41.16
C LEU A 146 -6.01 10.81 -41.70
N GLN A 147 -7.07 11.05 -40.95
CA GLN A 147 -8.45 10.87 -41.43
C GLN A 147 -8.74 11.72 -42.67
N LEU A 148 -8.34 13.00 -42.66
CA LEU A 148 -8.49 13.87 -43.83
C LEU A 148 -7.70 13.37 -45.04
N LYS A 149 -6.48 12.84 -44.82
CA LYS A 149 -5.69 12.22 -45.91
C LYS A 149 -6.38 10.99 -46.48
N VAL A 150 -6.93 10.12 -45.63
CA VAL A 150 -7.67 8.93 -46.07
C VAL A 150 -8.88 9.33 -46.90
N ILE A 151 -9.69 10.28 -46.41
CA ILE A 151 -10.86 10.78 -47.13
C ILE A 151 -10.45 11.38 -48.48
N ALA A 152 -9.41 12.22 -48.52
CA ALA A 152 -8.94 12.82 -49.77
C ALA A 152 -8.48 11.76 -50.78
N LEU A 153 -7.76 10.73 -50.33
CA LEU A 153 -7.32 9.63 -51.18
C LEU A 153 -8.51 8.83 -51.71
N GLU A 154 -9.49 8.50 -50.87
CA GLU A 154 -10.73 7.83 -51.29
C GLU A 154 -11.48 8.65 -52.34
N THR A 155 -11.62 9.96 -52.13
CA THR A 155 -12.30 10.83 -53.10
C THR A 155 -11.56 10.95 -54.44
N MET A 156 -10.23 10.93 -54.44
CA MET A 156 -9.45 10.92 -55.69
C MET A 156 -9.59 9.60 -56.43
N ILE A 157 -9.70 8.48 -55.71
CA ILE A 157 -10.00 7.17 -56.30
C ILE A 157 -11.39 7.23 -56.97
N ASP A 158 -12.41 7.77 -56.28
CA ASP A 158 -13.76 7.89 -56.86
C ASP A 158 -13.76 8.75 -58.15
N ILE A 159 -13.04 9.87 -58.15
CA ILE A 159 -12.91 10.73 -59.33
C ILE A 159 -12.19 9.99 -60.46
N ALA A 160 -11.11 9.28 -60.15
CA ALA A 160 -10.33 8.55 -61.15
C ALA A 160 -11.13 7.40 -61.79
N GLU A 161 -11.87 6.64 -60.98
CA GLU A 161 -12.77 5.57 -61.45
C GLU A 161 -13.87 6.15 -62.35
N LYS A 162 -14.45 7.29 -61.97
CA LYS A 162 -15.55 7.91 -62.72
C LYS A 162 -15.14 8.57 -64.04
N GLU A 163 -14.06 9.34 -64.04
CA GLU A 163 -13.66 10.17 -65.20
C GLU A 163 -12.79 9.40 -66.20
N PHE A 164 -12.06 8.36 -65.75
CA PHE A 164 -11.13 7.60 -66.60
C PHE A 164 -11.50 6.13 -66.80
N ASP A 165 -12.57 5.63 -66.18
CA ASP A 165 -13.02 4.22 -66.27
C ASP A 165 -11.93 3.19 -65.89
N ILE A 166 -11.05 3.57 -64.97
CA ILE A 166 -9.96 2.72 -64.46
C ILE A 166 -10.39 2.14 -63.12
N ASP A 167 -10.46 0.81 -63.02
CA ASP A 167 -10.84 0.10 -61.79
C ASP A 167 -9.65 0.01 -60.81
N ILE A 168 -9.59 0.94 -59.85
CA ILE A 168 -8.46 1.07 -58.91
C ILE A 168 -8.72 0.28 -57.62
N ARG A 169 -9.99 0.21 -57.18
CA ARG A 169 -10.36 -0.50 -55.95
C ARG A 169 -10.38 -2.02 -56.16
N LYS A 170 -9.90 -2.78 -55.17
CA LYS A 170 -10.12 -4.24 -55.14
C LYS A 170 -11.61 -4.55 -55.02
N LYS A 171 -12.17 -5.33 -55.94
CA LYS A 171 -13.50 -5.94 -55.78
C LYS A 171 -13.44 -6.94 -54.62
N SER A 172 -14.18 -6.67 -53.55
CA SER A 172 -14.30 -7.55 -52.38
C SER A 172 -15.13 -8.80 -52.73
N GLY A 173 -14.54 -9.72 -53.49
CA GLY A 173 -15.21 -10.93 -53.93
C GLY A 173 -14.30 -11.82 -54.75
N THR A 174 -13.48 -12.62 -54.07
CA THR A 174 -13.03 -13.89 -54.65
C THR A 174 -13.91 -14.97 -54.04
N LYS A 175 -14.69 -15.67 -54.88
CA LYS A 175 -15.44 -16.88 -54.52
C LYS A 175 -14.50 -17.85 -53.78
N GLN A 176 -14.87 -18.28 -52.58
CA GLN A 176 -14.38 -19.55 -52.02
C GLN A 176 -15.08 -20.71 -52.71
#